data_AF-A0A1C2GMW7-F1
#
_entry.id   AF-A0A1C2GMW7-F1
#
_cell.length_a   1.000
_cell.length_b   1.000
_cell.length_c   1.000
_cell.angle_alpha   90.00
_cell.angle_beta   90.00
_cell.angle_gamma   90.00
#
_symmetry.space_group_name_H-M   'P 1'
#
loop_
_entity.id
_entity.type
_entity.pdbx_description
1 polymer ?
#
loop_
_entity_poly.entity_id
_entity_poly.type
_entity_poly.pdbx_seq_one_letter_code
_entity_poly.pdbx_strand_id
1 'polypeptide(L)'
;MNRIDHINKITTYAARFVLEVEGFNANSQYHINIHAESFLIPVLNETFGLELENLNSTQKKNYPAIDLADFKNRVAFQVTATSDFEKIKNTLESFFKYKLNEQFDVLYIYIITHKKENYNATKLRAIMPGDFVFDVNENIIDKDDLLKKINAISSTPKLQAIAKLYEHEFSDVQIQTRQQKFVSGYLSTENEPILPNLLRITFPEKFYTASLKIDEQAVIADINDFLQKNNKRQVKSLKKGKLIKHAMRMAGIKSDEWIPHENRIYTFLDLTKSSEALRGIIDTTTIIDIDSEAYYEASEDNKRVFKHLLRNTLIAYCKLKLIEWFGPREIFRFANNQKVPNQKRVKWKGKKEATKTVIFEMINKKEQHIICYRNLAFRSSFLDLGNEWFLVINPTWSFTNPGGYKESRFEADYMSGLKRMENNGAVCNYFRFFSYYFTYVDLFTTEYPYLKLHAVEPLTISPRLEEGTWNPPKLATKKGKTMEVELQIDNELSDNTLFE
;
A
#
# COMPACT_ATOMS: atom_id res chain seq x y z
N MET A 1 -34.41 35.64 -18.72
CA MET A 1 -32.96 35.79 -18.52
C MET A 1 -32.27 34.44 -18.53
N ASN A 2 -32.51 33.54 -17.57
CA ASN A 2 -31.77 32.27 -17.42
C ASN A 2 -31.64 31.39 -18.69
N ARG A 3 -32.67 31.27 -19.55
CA ARG A 3 -32.60 30.45 -20.77
C ARG A 3 -31.54 30.96 -21.76
N ILE A 4 -31.56 32.26 -22.05
CA ILE A 4 -30.63 32.89 -22.99
C ILE A 4 -29.21 32.76 -22.45
N ASP A 5 -29.04 32.93 -21.14
CA ASP A 5 -27.74 32.79 -20.48
C ASP A 5 -27.19 31.36 -20.61
N HIS A 6 -28.03 30.33 -20.42
CA HIS A 6 -27.63 28.93 -20.62
C HIS A 6 -27.24 28.65 -22.08
N ILE A 7 -28.02 29.13 -23.06
CA ILE A 7 -27.72 28.96 -24.48
C ILE A 7 -26.40 29.66 -24.85
N ASN A 8 -26.17 30.87 -24.36
CA ASN A 8 -24.94 31.62 -24.61
C ASN A 8 -23.71 30.91 -24.03
N LYS A 9 -23.82 30.34 -22.81
CA LYS A 9 -22.76 29.51 -22.21
C LYS A 9 -22.46 28.27 -23.04
N ILE A 10 -23.51 27.51 -23.40
CA ILE A 10 -23.37 26.30 -24.23
C ILE A 10 -22.70 26.65 -25.56
N THR A 11 -23.14 27.71 -26.24
CA THR A 11 -22.60 28.15 -27.53
C THR A 11 -21.12 28.50 -27.42
N THR A 12 -20.74 29.26 -26.39
CA THR A 12 -19.34 29.66 -26.14
C THR A 12 -18.44 28.44 -25.94
N TYR A 13 -18.83 27.53 -25.05
CA TYR A 13 -18.02 26.37 -24.71
C TYR A 13 -18.03 25.29 -25.81
N ALA A 14 -19.12 25.17 -26.57
CA ALA A 14 -19.16 24.29 -27.74
C ALA A 14 -18.19 24.75 -28.83
N ALA A 15 -18.10 26.06 -29.11
CA ALA A 15 -17.11 26.60 -30.05
C ALA A 15 -15.67 26.31 -29.58
N ARG A 16 -15.41 26.45 -28.28
CA ARG A 16 -14.10 26.14 -27.69
C ARG A 16 -13.74 24.65 -27.82
N PHE A 17 -14.69 23.75 -27.55
CA PHE A 17 -14.49 22.31 -27.70
C PHE A 17 -14.04 21.93 -29.12
N VAL A 18 -14.67 22.53 -30.15
CA VAL A 18 -14.30 22.29 -31.55
C VAL A 18 -12.87 22.75 -31.84
N LEU A 19 -12.53 23.98 -31.45
CA LEU A 19 -11.19 24.54 -31.66
C LEU A 19 -10.09 23.72 -30.96
N GLU A 20 -10.36 23.22 -29.75
CA GLU A 20 -9.42 22.35 -29.03
C GLU A 20 -9.16 21.06 -29.82
N VAL A 21 -10.21 20.40 -30.30
CA VAL A 21 -10.10 19.14 -31.07
C VAL A 21 -9.38 19.37 -32.41
N GLU A 22 -9.62 20.49 -33.09
CA GLU A 22 -8.88 20.87 -34.29
C GLU A 22 -7.38 21.04 -34.01
N GLY A 23 -7.03 21.77 -32.94
CA GLY A 23 -5.64 21.98 -32.53
C GLY A 23 -4.93 20.67 -32.19
N PHE A 24 -5.60 19.76 -31.47
CA PHE A 24 -5.03 18.45 -31.13
C PHE A 24 -4.85 17.54 -32.35
N ASN A 25 -5.80 17.55 -33.30
CA ASN A 25 -5.67 16.79 -34.54
C ASN A 25 -4.54 17.32 -35.43
N ALA A 26 -4.35 18.64 -35.51
CA ALA A 26 -3.20 19.24 -36.21
C ALA A 26 -1.85 18.79 -35.60
N ASN A 27 -1.82 18.55 -34.29
CA ASN A 27 -0.65 18.02 -33.58
C ASN A 27 -0.55 16.48 -33.59
N SER A 28 -1.37 15.77 -34.38
CA SER A 28 -1.40 14.30 -34.44
C SER A 28 -1.68 13.61 -33.09
N GLN A 29 -2.38 14.29 -32.17
CA GLN A 29 -2.73 13.77 -30.84
C GLN A 29 -4.16 13.20 -30.81
N TYR A 30 -4.30 11.91 -31.09
CA TYR A 30 -5.60 11.24 -31.22
C TYR A 30 -6.27 10.86 -29.89
N HIS A 31 -5.58 11.00 -28.74
CA HIS A 31 -6.14 10.72 -27.41
C HIS A 31 -7.33 11.61 -27.05
N ILE A 32 -7.44 12.79 -27.69
CA ILE A 32 -8.57 13.71 -27.49
C ILE A 32 -9.90 13.10 -27.92
N ASN A 33 -9.91 12.19 -28.90
CA ASN A 33 -11.14 11.61 -29.43
C ASN A 33 -11.85 10.73 -28.38
N ILE A 34 -11.08 9.98 -27.59
CA ILE A 34 -11.61 9.18 -26.46
C ILE A 34 -12.20 10.10 -25.38
N HIS A 35 -11.54 11.23 -25.12
CA HIS A 35 -12.01 12.22 -24.15
C HIS A 35 -13.29 12.92 -24.64
N ALA A 36 -13.38 13.19 -25.96
CA ALA A 36 -14.54 13.76 -26.61
C ALA A 36 -15.76 12.82 -26.53
N GLU A 37 -15.58 11.52 -26.75
CA GLU A 37 -16.65 10.52 -26.59
C GLU A 37 -17.25 10.56 -25.17
N SER A 38 -16.40 10.56 -24.15
CA SER A 38 -16.83 10.58 -22.74
C SER A 38 -17.60 11.85 -22.38
N PHE A 39 -17.21 12.99 -22.95
CA PHE A 39 -17.93 14.26 -22.78
C PHE A 39 -19.25 14.31 -23.55
N LEU A 40 -19.29 13.78 -24.77
CA LEU A 40 -20.46 13.85 -25.64
C LEU A 40 -21.62 12.97 -25.15
N ILE A 41 -21.35 11.83 -24.49
CA ILE A 41 -22.40 10.93 -23.96
C ILE A 41 -23.47 11.68 -23.14
N PRO A 42 -23.12 12.37 -22.03
CA PRO A 42 -24.14 13.05 -21.23
C PRO A 42 -24.83 14.20 -21.98
N VAL A 43 -24.14 14.87 -22.91
CA VAL A 43 -24.73 15.94 -23.73
C VAL A 43 -25.76 15.39 -24.73
N LEU A 44 -25.42 14.31 -25.43
CA LEU A 44 -26.30 13.64 -26.39
C LEU A 44 -27.48 12.98 -25.67
N ASN A 45 -27.26 12.36 -24.51
CA ASN A 45 -28.32 11.79 -23.68
C ASN A 45 -29.37 12.84 -23.29
N GLU A 46 -28.94 14.00 -22.80
CA GLU A 46 -29.87 15.08 -22.45
C GLU A 46 -30.58 15.69 -23.65
N THR A 47 -29.88 15.79 -24.79
CA THR A 47 -30.40 16.43 -26.02
C THR A 47 -31.42 15.54 -26.74
N PHE A 48 -31.11 14.25 -26.89
CA PHE A 48 -31.94 13.30 -27.63
C PHE A 48 -32.85 12.45 -26.72
N GLY A 49 -32.66 12.51 -25.40
CA GLY A 49 -33.41 11.69 -24.45
C GLY A 49 -33.00 10.22 -24.47
N LEU A 50 -31.69 9.97 -24.58
CA LEU A 50 -31.09 8.64 -24.73
C LEU A 50 -30.30 8.23 -23.47
N GLU A 51 -29.93 6.95 -23.42
CA GLU A 51 -29.07 6.32 -22.40
C GLU A 51 -27.84 5.69 -23.09
N LEU A 52 -27.04 6.52 -23.77
CA LEU A 52 -25.84 6.09 -24.51
C LEU A 52 -24.74 5.57 -23.57
N GLU A 53 -24.10 4.48 -23.97
CA GLU A 53 -22.87 3.95 -23.37
C GLU A 53 -21.70 3.94 -24.37
N ASN A 54 -20.47 3.98 -23.86
CA ASN A 54 -19.25 3.88 -24.67
C ASN A 54 -18.92 2.40 -24.97
N LEU A 55 -19.03 1.98 -26.24
CA LEU A 55 -18.88 0.59 -26.66
C LEU A 55 -17.44 0.08 -26.55
N ASN A 56 -16.45 0.96 -26.70
CA ASN A 56 -15.05 0.63 -26.52
C ASN A 56 -14.73 0.25 -25.06
N SER A 57 -15.54 0.71 -24.11
CA SER A 57 -15.38 0.48 -22.68
C SER A 57 -16.28 -0.64 -22.15
N THR A 58 -17.53 -0.74 -22.62
CA THR A 58 -18.52 -1.69 -22.09
C THR A 58 -18.50 -3.06 -22.76
N GLN A 59 -18.22 -3.12 -24.06
CA GLN A 59 -18.35 -4.36 -24.84
C GLN A 59 -16.99 -4.94 -25.23
N LYS A 60 -16.23 -4.22 -26.06
CA LYS A 60 -14.96 -4.69 -26.60
C LYS A 60 -14.08 -3.53 -27.03
N LYS A 61 -12.79 -3.61 -26.71
CA LYS A 61 -11.80 -2.64 -27.18
C LYS A 61 -11.80 -2.60 -28.72
N ASN A 62 -12.00 -1.40 -29.28
CA ASN A 62 -12.16 -1.14 -30.72
C ASN A 62 -13.42 -1.79 -31.31
N TYR A 63 -14.58 -1.41 -30.78
CA TYR A 63 -15.87 -1.84 -31.32
C TYR A 63 -16.03 -1.35 -32.77
N PRO A 64 -16.50 -2.19 -33.71
CA PRO A 64 -16.53 -1.82 -35.12
C PRO A 64 -17.59 -0.75 -35.43
N ALA A 65 -17.23 0.22 -36.27
CA ALA A 65 -18.11 1.15 -36.97
C ALA A 65 -18.93 2.16 -36.15
N ILE A 66 -19.04 1.98 -34.82
CA ILE A 66 -19.77 2.87 -33.92
C ILE A 66 -19.04 2.97 -32.59
N ASP A 67 -19.12 4.15 -31.95
CA ASP A 67 -18.41 4.43 -30.70
C ASP A 67 -19.37 4.44 -29.51
N LEU A 68 -20.58 5.00 -29.69
CA LEU A 68 -21.59 5.13 -28.66
C LEU A 68 -22.89 4.44 -29.09
N ALA A 69 -23.60 3.82 -28.16
CA ALA A 69 -24.91 3.26 -28.45
C ALA A 69 -25.85 3.20 -27.26
N ASP A 70 -27.15 3.22 -27.57
CA ASP A 70 -28.24 2.97 -26.65
C ASP A 70 -29.01 1.75 -27.20
N PHE A 71 -28.84 0.61 -26.54
CA PHE A 71 -29.48 -0.65 -26.94
C PHE A 71 -30.99 -0.66 -26.71
N LYS A 72 -31.49 0.14 -25.77
CA LYS A 72 -32.91 0.20 -25.40
C LYS A 72 -33.70 0.98 -26.44
N ASN A 73 -33.19 2.13 -26.85
CA ASN A 73 -33.77 2.95 -27.91
C ASN A 73 -33.29 2.55 -29.31
N ARG A 74 -32.34 1.61 -29.41
CA ARG A 74 -31.77 1.10 -30.66
C ARG A 74 -31.15 2.20 -31.53
N VAL A 75 -30.44 3.14 -30.90
CA VAL A 75 -29.75 4.27 -31.56
C VAL A 75 -28.24 4.15 -31.36
N ALA A 76 -27.48 4.37 -32.43
CA ALA A 76 -26.01 4.37 -32.39
C ALA A 76 -25.41 5.67 -32.94
N PHE A 77 -24.24 6.04 -32.43
CA PHE A 77 -23.44 7.17 -32.89
C PHE A 77 -22.02 6.72 -33.25
N GLN A 78 -21.56 7.10 -34.44
CA GLN A 78 -20.14 7.20 -34.74
C GLN A 78 -19.69 8.63 -34.44
N VAL A 79 -18.67 8.79 -33.62
CA VAL A 79 -18.01 10.07 -33.35
C VAL A 79 -16.75 10.16 -34.19
N THR A 80 -16.53 11.27 -34.88
CA THR A 80 -15.32 11.46 -35.67
C THR A 80 -14.93 12.92 -35.80
N ALA A 81 -13.64 13.21 -35.92
CA ALA A 81 -13.15 14.56 -36.22
C ALA A 81 -12.97 14.81 -37.74
N THR A 82 -13.17 13.80 -38.58
CA THR A 82 -12.96 13.89 -40.04
C THR A 82 -14.29 13.88 -40.78
N SER A 83 -14.49 14.87 -41.65
CA SER A 83 -15.73 15.02 -42.43
C SER A 83 -15.67 14.39 -43.82
N ASP A 84 -14.67 13.55 -44.09
CA ASP A 84 -14.45 12.99 -45.41
C ASP A 84 -15.48 11.95 -45.81
N PHE A 85 -15.84 11.98 -47.10
CA PHE A 85 -16.80 11.06 -47.69
C PHE A 85 -16.38 9.60 -47.52
N GLU A 86 -15.09 9.29 -47.74
CA GLU A 86 -14.58 7.93 -47.56
C GLU A 86 -14.69 7.46 -46.10
N LYS A 87 -14.53 8.35 -45.12
CA LYS A 87 -14.71 7.99 -43.70
C LYS A 87 -16.16 7.60 -43.41
N ILE A 88 -17.12 8.41 -43.87
CA ILE A 88 -18.56 8.13 -43.73
C ILE A 88 -18.93 6.83 -44.45
N LYS A 89 -18.45 6.67 -45.68
CA LYS A 89 -18.66 5.48 -46.50
C LYS A 89 -18.15 4.22 -45.79
N ASN A 90 -16.91 4.23 -45.32
CA ASN A 90 -16.29 3.09 -44.62
C ASN A 90 -17.03 2.75 -43.32
N THR A 91 -17.54 3.76 -42.60
CA THR A 91 -18.39 3.54 -41.42
C THR A 91 -19.67 2.81 -41.79
N LEU A 92 -20.39 3.25 -42.82
CA LEU A 92 -21.62 2.59 -43.28
C LEU A 92 -21.34 1.16 -43.78
N GLU A 93 -20.31 0.95 -44.61
CA GLU A 93 -19.93 -0.39 -45.07
C GLU A 93 -19.64 -1.32 -43.89
N SER A 94 -18.90 -0.84 -42.89
CA SER A 94 -18.58 -1.61 -41.70
C SER A 94 -19.83 -1.90 -40.87
N PHE A 95 -20.72 -0.93 -40.70
CA PHE A 95 -21.97 -1.07 -39.95
C PHE A 95 -22.84 -2.22 -40.49
N PHE A 96 -23.00 -2.30 -41.82
CA PHE A 96 -23.74 -3.40 -42.45
C PHE A 96 -22.94 -4.71 -42.52
N LYS A 97 -21.62 -4.65 -42.74
CA LYS A 97 -20.75 -5.84 -42.75
C LYS A 97 -20.82 -6.61 -41.42
N TYR A 98 -20.88 -5.89 -40.30
CA TYR A 98 -21.01 -6.48 -38.96
C TYR A 98 -22.46 -6.67 -38.50
N LYS A 99 -23.44 -6.46 -39.40
CA LYS A 99 -24.88 -6.64 -39.12
C LYS A 99 -25.41 -5.79 -37.94
N LEU A 100 -24.81 -4.63 -37.70
CA LEU A 100 -25.22 -3.75 -36.60
C LEU A 100 -26.63 -3.17 -36.82
N ASN A 101 -27.10 -3.14 -38.07
CA ASN A 101 -28.46 -2.79 -38.44
C ASN A 101 -29.54 -3.74 -37.88
N GLU A 102 -29.17 -4.93 -37.39
CA GLU A 102 -30.13 -5.81 -36.69
C GLU A 102 -30.38 -5.33 -35.24
N GLN A 103 -29.43 -4.58 -34.67
CA GLN A 103 -29.47 -4.09 -33.29
C GLN A 103 -29.86 -2.63 -33.18
N PHE A 104 -29.50 -1.81 -34.18
CA PHE A 104 -29.73 -0.37 -34.18
C PHE A 104 -30.52 0.05 -35.42
N ASP A 105 -31.62 0.76 -35.19
CA ASP A 105 -32.53 1.25 -36.23
C ASP A 105 -32.09 2.62 -36.76
N VAL A 106 -31.35 3.39 -35.95
CA VAL A 106 -30.89 4.73 -36.31
C VAL A 106 -29.38 4.84 -36.06
N LEU A 107 -28.66 5.32 -37.07
CA LEU A 107 -27.24 5.66 -36.99
C LEU A 107 -27.06 7.16 -37.18
N TYR A 108 -26.39 7.80 -36.23
CA TYR A 108 -25.88 9.16 -36.37
C TYR A 108 -24.36 9.14 -36.58
N ILE A 109 -23.87 10.04 -37.42
CA ILE A 109 -22.44 10.35 -37.54
C ILE A 109 -22.24 11.75 -37.01
N TYR A 110 -21.66 11.86 -35.81
CA TYR A 110 -21.33 13.12 -35.18
C TYR A 110 -19.92 13.55 -35.57
N ILE A 111 -19.83 14.62 -36.35
CA ILE A 111 -18.57 15.25 -36.75
C ILE A 111 -18.23 16.31 -35.70
N ILE A 112 -17.15 16.07 -34.94
CA ILE A 112 -16.72 16.97 -33.87
C ILE A 112 -16.30 18.33 -34.44
N THR A 113 -15.64 18.35 -35.59
CA THR A 113 -15.17 19.57 -36.26
C THR A 113 -16.30 20.20 -37.08
N HIS A 114 -16.11 20.36 -38.38
CA HIS A 114 -17.09 20.91 -39.30
C HIS A 114 -17.49 19.86 -40.33
N LYS A 115 -18.81 19.63 -40.47
CA LYS A 115 -19.30 18.77 -41.55
C LYS A 115 -19.17 19.48 -42.91
N LYS A 116 -19.20 18.72 -44.01
CA LYS A 116 -19.25 19.29 -45.35
C LYS A 116 -20.65 19.81 -45.64
N GLU A 117 -20.75 20.88 -46.42
CA GLU A 117 -22.04 21.44 -46.85
C GLU A 117 -22.89 20.41 -47.60
N ASN A 118 -22.25 19.56 -48.40
CA ASN A 118 -22.92 18.56 -49.22
C ASN A 118 -22.15 17.24 -49.21
N TYR A 119 -22.89 16.13 -49.14
CA TYR A 119 -22.37 14.79 -49.35
C TYR A 119 -23.10 14.12 -50.52
N ASN A 120 -22.42 13.22 -51.23
CA ASN A 120 -23.03 12.50 -52.34
C ASN A 120 -23.98 11.40 -51.83
N ALA A 121 -25.22 11.79 -51.55
CA ALA A 121 -26.27 10.91 -51.03
C ALA A 121 -26.51 9.68 -51.94
N THR A 122 -26.45 9.87 -53.27
CA THR A 122 -26.65 8.79 -54.25
C THR A 122 -25.62 7.67 -54.09
N LYS A 123 -24.35 8.02 -53.88
CA LYS A 123 -23.28 7.04 -53.66
C LYS A 123 -23.39 6.33 -52.31
N LEU A 124 -23.81 7.02 -51.25
CA LEU A 124 -24.01 6.39 -49.94
C LEU A 124 -25.20 5.43 -49.97
N ARG A 125 -26.30 5.83 -50.63
CA ARG A 125 -27.49 4.99 -50.77
C ARG A 125 -27.22 3.67 -51.50
N ALA A 126 -26.30 3.66 -52.46
CA ALA A 126 -25.92 2.45 -53.20
C ALA A 126 -25.28 1.35 -52.31
N ILE A 127 -24.83 1.70 -51.11
CA ILE A 127 -24.11 0.82 -50.17
C ILE A 127 -25.05 0.27 -49.09
N MET A 128 -26.23 0.88 -48.96
CA MET A 128 -27.18 0.58 -47.93
C MET A 128 -28.24 -0.43 -48.41
N PRO A 129 -28.69 -1.36 -47.54
CA PRO A 129 -29.90 -2.13 -47.79
C PRO A 129 -31.10 -1.20 -48.00
N GLY A 130 -32.03 -1.58 -48.89
CA GLY A 130 -33.16 -0.73 -49.28
C GLY A 130 -34.09 -0.30 -48.13
N ASP A 131 -34.12 -1.07 -47.04
CA ASP A 131 -35.03 -0.86 -45.92
C ASP A 131 -34.44 0.01 -44.80
N PHE A 132 -33.13 0.32 -44.84
CA PHE A 132 -32.48 1.15 -43.82
C PHE A 132 -32.52 2.64 -44.21
N VAL A 133 -33.09 3.47 -43.35
CA VAL A 133 -33.24 4.91 -43.59
C VAL A 133 -32.04 5.67 -43.01
N PHE A 134 -31.28 6.33 -43.88
CA PHE A 134 -30.21 7.25 -43.49
C PHE A 134 -30.30 8.51 -44.37
N ASP A 135 -30.73 9.61 -43.78
CA ASP A 135 -30.74 10.92 -44.41
C ASP A 135 -29.46 11.67 -44.05
N VAL A 136 -28.67 12.01 -45.06
CA VAL A 136 -27.40 12.72 -44.86
C VAL A 136 -27.59 14.02 -44.08
N ASN A 137 -28.70 14.75 -44.30
CA ASN A 137 -28.93 16.05 -43.68
C ASN A 137 -29.32 15.94 -42.20
N GLU A 138 -29.96 14.83 -41.81
CA GLU A 138 -30.43 14.60 -40.44
C GLU A 138 -29.49 13.70 -39.62
N ASN A 139 -28.86 12.73 -40.27
CA ASN A 139 -28.02 11.72 -39.63
C ASN A 139 -26.54 12.09 -39.58
N ILE A 140 -26.07 13.02 -40.43
CA ILE A 140 -24.72 13.60 -40.32
C ILE A 140 -24.83 14.97 -39.67
N ILE A 141 -24.41 15.03 -38.41
CA ILE A 141 -24.57 16.19 -37.55
C ILE A 141 -23.23 16.69 -37.05
N ASP A 142 -23.11 18.00 -36.87
CA ASP A 142 -21.96 18.64 -36.22
C ASP A 142 -22.39 19.48 -35.02
N LYS A 143 -21.48 20.33 -34.53
CA LYS A 143 -21.77 21.28 -33.46
C LYS A 143 -23.01 22.13 -33.76
N ASP A 144 -23.16 22.65 -34.97
CA ASP A 144 -24.21 23.62 -35.27
C ASP A 144 -25.58 22.96 -35.29
N ASP A 145 -25.68 21.74 -35.82
CA ASP A 145 -26.91 20.95 -35.75
C ASP A 145 -27.27 20.56 -34.31
N LEU A 146 -26.26 20.18 -33.52
CA LEU A 146 -26.46 19.87 -32.11
C LEU A 146 -26.95 21.10 -31.33
N LEU A 147 -26.36 22.28 -31.56
CA LEU A 147 -26.80 23.53 -30.95
C LEU A 147 -28.22 23.91 -31.36
N LYS A 148 -28.63 23.68 -32.62
CA LYS A 148 -30.02 23.87 -33.07
C LYS A 148 -30.97 22.95 -32.31
N LYS A 149 -30.62 21.66 -32.18
CA LYS A 149 -31.42 20.67 -31.42
C LYS A 149 -31.50 21.04 -29.94
N ILE A 150 -30.40 21.49 -29.33
CA ILE A 150 -30.37 21.99 -27.94
C ILE A 150 -31.28 23.23 -27.80
N ASN A 151 -31.19 24.20 -28.71
CA ASN A 151 -32.01 25.40 -28.66
C ASN A 151 -33.52 25.11 -28.83
N ALA A 152 -33.88 24.01 -29.49
CA ALA A 152 -35.26 23.55 -29.59
C ALA A 152 -35.82 22.96 -28.27
N ILE A 153 -34.97 22.60 -27.29
CA ILE A 153 -35.41 22.04 -26.01
C ILE A 153 -36.18 23.09 -25.21
N SER A 154 -37.46 22.86 -24.94
CA SER A 154 -38.28 23.80 -24.16
C SER A 154 -37.97 23.78 -22.65
N SER A 155 -37.42 22.67 -22.14
CA SER A 155 -37.11 22.48 -20.71
C SER A 155 -35.89 23.28 -20.25
N THR A 156 -36.11 24.32 -19.46
CA THR A 156 -35.03 25.13 -18.85
C THR A 156 -34.11 24.32 -17.93
N PRO A 157 -34.59 23.38 -17.08
CA PRO A 157 -33.71 22.53 -16.29
C PRO A 157 -32.76 21.66 -17.11
N LYS A 158 -33.22 21.12 -18.25
CA LYS A 158 -32.35 20.36 -19.17
C LYS A 158 -31.28 21.25 -19.79
N LEU A 159 -31.65 22.46 -20.23
CA LEU A 159 -30.67 23.44 -20.72
C LEU A 159 -29.64 23.82 -19.66
N GLN A 160 -30.06 23.95 -18.40
CA GLN A 160 -29.15 24.21 -17.30
C GLN A 160 -28.19 23.03 -17.06
N ALA A 161 -28.67 21.78 -17.13
CA ALA A 161 -27.84 20.59 -17.00
C ALA A 161 -26.78 20.54 -18.11
N ILE A 162 -27.17 20.75 -19.36
CA ILE A 162 -26.26 20.82 -20.50
C ILE A 162 -25.24 21.95 -20.32
N ALA A 163 -25.69 23.15 -19.93
CA ALA A 163 -24.80 24.28 -19.68
C ALA A 163 -23.75 23.97 -18.60
N LYS A 164 -24.13 23.28 -17.52
CA LYS A 164 -23.18 22.84 -16.47
C LYS A 164 -22.18 21.81 -16.97
N LEU A 165 -22.58 20.87 -17.85
CA LEU A 165 -21.66 19.90 -18.45
C LEU A 165 -20.57 20.60 -19.27
N TYR A 166 -20.98 21.53 -20.14
CA TYR A 166 -20.05 22.34 -20.93
C TYR A 166 -19.16 23.24 -20.05
N GLU A 167 -19.72 23.87 -19.02
CA GLU A 167 -18.97 24.73 -18.09
C GLU A 167 -17.96 23.94 -17.25
N HIS A 168 -18.33 22.74 -16.79
CA HIS A 168 -17.42 21.86 -16.05
C HIS A 168 -16.21 21.47 -16.88
N GLU A 169 -16.40 21.15 -18.16
CA GLU A 169 -15.30 20.71 -19.02
C GLU A 169 -14.49 21.86 -19.63
N PHE A 170 -15.09 23.00 -19.96
CA PHE A 170 -14.45 24.03 -20.79
C PHE A 170 -14.40 25.43 -20.16
N SER A 171 -14.73 25.57 -18.87
CA SER A 171 -14.53 26.85 -18.16
C SER A 171 -13.06 27.21 -18.01
N ASP A 172 -12.78 28.51 -17.92
CA ASP A 172 -11.41 29.01 -17.75
C ASP A 172 -10.76 28.48 -16.47
N VAL A 173 -11.55 28.27 -15.40
CA VAL A 173 -11.07 27.67 -14.15
C VAL A 173 -10.62 26.22 -14.38
N GLN A 174 -11.40 25.43 -15.12
CA GLN A 174 -11.03 24.05 -15.41
C GLN A 174 -9.82 23.97 -16.35
N ILE A 175 -9.74 24.88 -17.32
CA ILE A 175 -8.59 24.97 -18.24
C ILE A 175 -7.33 25.40 -17.49
N GLN A 176 -7.40 26.41 -16.63
CA GLN A 176 -6.29 26.77 -15.74
C GLN A 176 -5.89 25.59 -14.86
N THR A 177 -6.85 24.84 -14.35
CA THR A 177 -6.58 23.61 -13.58
C THR A 177 -5.91 22.54 -14.45
N ARG A 178 -6.32 22.35 -15.72
CA ARG A 178 -5.67 21.44 -16.68
C ARG A 178 -4.28 21.91 -17.08
N GLN A 179 -4.08 23.20 -17.31
CA GLN A 179 -2.80 23.82 -17.63
C GLN A 179 -1.84 23.71 -16.43
N GLN A 180 -2.31 23.98 -15.21
CA GLN A 180 -1.57 23.71 -13.98
C GLN A 180 -1.21 22.23 -13.88
N LYS A 181 -2.17 21.32 -14.14
CA LYS A 181 -1.93 19.87 -14.19
C LYS A 181 -0.96 19.42 -15.29
N PHE A 182 -0.86 20.14 -16.40
CA PHE A 182 0.04 19.83 -17.52
C PHE A 182 1.45 20.37 -17.26
N VAL A 183 1.56 21.56 -16.68
CA VAL A 183 2.82 22.11 -16.15
C VAL A 183 3.31 21.28 -14.95
N SER A 184 2.40 20.74 -14.14
CA SER A 184 2.69 19.81 -13.04
C SER A 184 2.56 18.33 -13.44
N GLY A 185 2.60 18.02 -14.74
CA GLY A 185 2.33 16.68 -15.27
C GLY A 185 3.48 15.70 -15.04
N TYR A 186 3.30 14.76 -14.11
CA TYR A 186 3.96 13.45 -13.97
C TYR A 186 5.48 13.34 -13.81
N LEU A 187 6.25 14.43 -13.92
CA LEU A 187 7.66 14.47 -13.51
C LEU A 187 7.92 15.75 -12.73
N SER A 188 7.50 15.78 -11.47
CA SER A 188 8.09 16.70 -10.51
C SER A 188 9.60 16.43 -10.45
N THR A 189 10.44 17.36 -10.90
CA THR A 189 11.89 17.25 -10.68
C THR A 189 12.27 17.50 -9.22
N GLU A 190 11.29 17.80 -8.36
CA GLU A 190 11.54 17.97 -6.93
C GLU A 190 11.78 16.60 -6.31
N ASN A 191 13.01 16.46 -5.83
CA ASN A 191 13.44 15.33 -5.05
C ASN A 191 12.77 15.36 -3.67
N GLU A 192 12.23 14.22 -3.23
CA GLU A 192 11.75 14.06 -1.87
C GLU A 192 12.66 13.09 -1.10
N PRO A 193 13.14 13.47 0.09
CA PRO A 193 13.79 12.52 0.97
C PRO A 193 12.73 11.57 1.54
N ILE A 194 12.80 10.30 1.18
CA ILE A 194 12.06 9.24 1.82
C ILE A 194 12.89 8.62 2.93
N LEU A 195 12.19 8.14 3.94
CA LEU A 195 12.76 7.35 5.01
C LEU A 195 12.19 5.95 4.86
N PRO A 196 12.88 5.04 4.17
CA PRO A 196 12.49 3.64 4.20
C PRO A 196 12.52 3.18 5.66
N ASN A 197 11.71 2.20 6.01
CA ASN A 197 11.64 1.59 7.34
C ASN A 197 12.88 0.72 7.66
N LEU A 198 14.05 1.10 7.16
CA LEU A 198 15.30 0.36 7.18
C LEU A 198 16.34 1.11 8.03
N LEU A 199 16.96 0.40 8.96
CA LEU A 199 18.15 0.86 9.67
C LEU A 199 19.30 -0.06 9.36
N ARG A 200 20.39 0.50 8.83
CA ARG A 200 21.61 -0.26 8.59
C ARG A 200 22.14 -0.82 9.92
N ILE A 201 22.57 -2.08 9.89
CA ILE A 201 23.14 -2.77 11.04
C ILE A 201 24.55 -3.28 10.73
N THR A 202 25.36 -3.38 11.78
CA THR A 202 26.65 -4.08 11.74
C THR A 202 26.73 -5.04 12.91
N PHE A 203 27.34 -6.18 12.67
CA PHE A 203 27.57 -7.27 13.62
C PHE A 203 29.00 -7.80 13.45
N PRO A 204 29.52 -8.62 14.37
CA PRO A 204 30.87 -9.18 14.25
C PRO A 204 31.08 -9.98 12.96
N GLU A 205 32.28 -9.87 12.37
CA GLU A 205 32.69 -10.65 11.19
C GLU A 205 32.65 -12.15 11.45
N LYS A 206 32.78 -12.56 12.71
CA LYS A 206 32.76 -13.96 13.12
C LYS A 206 31.76 -14.21 14.23
N PHE A 207 31.16 -15.39 14.20
CA PHE A 207 30.39 -15.95 15.31
C PHE A 207 30.91 -17.35 15.65
N TYR A 208 30.50 -17.89 16.78
CA TYR A 208 31.03 -19.15 17.32
C TYR A 208 29.97 -20.25 17.29
N THR A 209 30.43 -21.48 17.05
CA THR A 209 29.62 -22.68 17.18
C THR A 209 30.30 -23.76 18.01
N ALA A 210 29.54 -24.50 18.81
CA ALA A 210 30.03 -25.64 19.60
C ALA A 210 28.94 -26.70 19.79
N SER A 211 29.33 -27.97 19.90
CA SER A 211 28.41 -29.07 20.17
C SER A 211 27.83 -28.98 21.57
N LEU A 212 26.56 -29.31 21.73
CA LEU A 212 25.90 -29.36 23.02
C LEU A 212 26.43 -30.52 23.87
N LYS A 213 26.69 -30.25 25.16
CA LYS A 213 27.04 -31.24 26.18
C LYS A 213 26.03 -31.14 27.32
N ILE A 214 24.83 -31.65 27.07
CA ILE A 214 23.72 -31.63 28.03
C ILE A 214 23.39 -33.06 28.43
N ASP A 215 23.31 -33.32 29.74
CA ASP A 215 22.73 -34.55 30.27
C ASP A 215 21.21 -34.44 30.26
N GLU A 216 20.57 -34.99 29.22
CA GLU A 216 19.12 -34.92 29.06
C GLU A 216 18.36 -35.60 30.21
N GLN A 217 18.90 -36.69 30.75
CA GLN A 217 18.25 -37.45 31.82
C GLN A 217 18.25 -36.63 33.12
N ALA A 218 19.38 -35.99 33.44
CA ALA A 218 19.47 -35.10 34.60
C ALA A 218 18.51 -33.91 34.49
N VAL A 219 18.40 -33.29 33.30
CA VAL A 219 17.47 -32.15 33.07
C VAL A 219 16.01 -32.58 33.21
N ILE A 220 15.64 -33.74 32.65
CA ILE A 220 14.28 -34.28 32.77
C ILE A 220 13.96 -34.65 34.23
N ALA A 221 14.93 -35.19 34.97
CA ALA A 221 14.77 -35.51 36.39
C ALA A 221 14.51 -34.26 37.24
N ASP A 222 15.29 -33.19 37.06
CA ASP A 222 15.10 -31.90 37.76
C ASP A 222 13.71 -31.31 37.51
N ILE A 223 13.26 -31.32 36.24
CA ILE A 223 11.93 -30.83 35.88
C ILE A 223 10.84 -31.70 36.49
N ASN A 224 10.99 -33.03 36.47
CA ASN A 224 10.01 -33.94 37.03
C ASN A 224 9.91 -33.83 38.55
N ASP A 225 11.01 -33.59 39.25
CA ASP A 225 11.00 -33.29 40.69
C ASP A 225 10.20 -32.00 40.97
N PHE A 226 10.43 -30.94 40.20
CA PHE A 226 9.64 -29.71 40.29
C PHE A 226 8.15 -29.93 39.97
N LEU A 227 7.82 -30.71 38.94
CA LEU A 227 6.43 -31.00 38.56
C LEU A 227 5.72 -31.83 39.63
N GLN A 228 6.40 -32.83 40.19
CA GLN A 228 5.88 -33.67 41.27
C GLN A 228 5.58 -32.85 42.52
N LYS A 229 6.49 -31.95 42.92
CA LYS A 229 6.28 -30.99 44.03
C LYS A 229 5.06 -30.09 43.83
N ASN A 230 4.66 -29.82 42.58
CA ASN A 230 3.52 -28.99 42.23
C ASN A 230 2.27 -29.79 41.82
N ASN A 231 2.22 -31.11 42.10
CA ASN A 231 1.12 -32.01 41.73
C ASN A 231 0.77 -31.99 40.23
N LYS A 232 1.80 -31.86 39.37
CA LYS A 232 1.65 -31.88 37.90
C LYS A 232 2.19 -33.20 37.32
N ARG A 233 1.67 -33.57 36.15
CA ARG A 233 2.08 -34.77 35.42
C ARG A 233 3.53 -34.68 34.98
N GLN A 234 4.29 -35.75 35.20
CA GLN A 234 5.67 -35.89 34.75
C GLN A 234 5.79 -35.96 33.22
N VAL A 235 6.94 -35.52 32.72
CA VAL A 235 7.29 -35.44 31.31
C VAL A 235 8.39 -36.46 30.99
N LYS A 236 8.25 -37.14 29.85
CA LYS A 236 9.24 -38.15 29.39
C LYS A 236 10.29 -37.59 28.43
N SER A 237 9.97 -36.54 27.70
CA SER A 237 10.87 -35.91 26.72
C SER A 237 10.51 -34.44 26.52
N LEU A 238 11.47 -33.63 26.05
CA LEU A 238 11.30 -32.20 25.83
C LEU A 238 11.75 -31.84 24.41
N LYS A 239 11.11 -30.82 23.83
CA LYS A 239 11.64 -30.17 22.62
C LYS A 239 13.03 -29.60 22.93
N LYS A 240 13.97 -29.72 21.98
CA LYS A 240 15.39 -29.29 22.14
C LYS A 240 15.52 -27.89 22.72
N GLY A 241 14.81 -26.90 22.18
CA GLY A 241 14.88 -25.52 22.68
C GLY A 241 14.48 -25.38 24.16
N LYS A 242 13.49 -26.16 24.63
CA LYS A 242 13.10 -26.16 26.05
C LYS A 242 14.13 -26.87 26.92
N LEU A 243 14.65 -28.00 26.45
CA LEU A 243 15.72 -28.75 27.12
C LEU A 243 16.93 -27.84 27.37
N ILE A 244 17.42 -27.14 26.35
CA ILE A 244 18.57 -26.24 26.45
C ILE A 244 18.28 -25.09 27.43
N LYS A 245 17.11 -24.45 27.35
CA LYS A 245 16.74 -23.39 28.30
C LYS A 245 16.70 -23.88 29.76
N HIS A 246 16.25 -25.11 29.99
CA HIS A 246 16.28 -25.70 31.33
C HIS A 246 17.70 -26.04 31.78
N ALA A 247 18.53 -26.63 30.91
CA ALA A 247 19.93 -26.90 31.19
C ALA A 247 20.70 -25.60 31.54
N MET A 248 20.46 -24.53 30.78
CA MET A 248 21.02 -23.20 31.06
C MET A 248 20.59 -22.68 32.44
N ARG A 249 19.31 -22.85 32.80
CA ARG A 249 18.80 -22.44 34.11
C ARG A 249 19.46 -23.23 35.24
N MET A 250 19.67 -24.53 35.09
CA MET A 250 20.39 -25.37 36.07
C MET A 250 21.85 -24.93 36.21
N ALA A 251 22.49 -24.53 35.10
CA ALA A 251 23.85 -24.00 35.07
C ALA A 251 23.94 -22.51 35.50
N GLY A 252 22.83 -21.84 35.83
CA GLY A 252 22.81 -20.44 36.23
C GLY A 252 23.04 -19.43 35.09
N ILE A 253 22.97 -19.87 33.84
CA ILE A 253 23.21 -19.06 32.64
C ILE A 253 21.98 -18.19 32.35
N LYS A 254 22.20 -16.89 32.13
CA LYS A 254 21.15 -15.90 31.87
C LYS A 254 21.36 -15.15 30.54
N SER A 255 21.57 -15.90 29.46
CA SER A 255 21.64 -15.33 28.11
C SER A 255 20.63 -16.01 27.18
N ASP A 256 20.02 -15.22 26.33
CA ASP A 256 19.15 -15.66 25.23
C ASP A 256 19.83 -15.44 23.86
N GLU A 257 21.11 -15.04 23.82
CA GLU A 257 21.88 -14.62 22.62
C GLU A 257 22.47 -15.80 21.84
N TRP A 258 21.67 -16.84 21.65
CA TRP A 258 22.10 -18.09 21.03
C TRP A 258 20.94 -18.72 20.26
N ILE A 259 21.27 -19.57 19.29
CA ILE A 259 20.30 -20.43 18.63
C ILE A 259 20.80 -21.88 18.59
N PRO A 260 19.92 -22.88 18.76
CA PRO A 260 20.27 -24.27 18.58
C PRO A 260 20.12 -24.66 17.12
N HIS A 261 21.12 -25.27 16.49
CA HIS A 261 21.02 -25.80 15.14
C HIS A 261 21.96 -27.01 14.98
N GLU A 262 21.48 -28.10 14.38
CA GLU A 262 22.27 -29.34 14.17
C GLU A 262 22.97 -29.89 15.45
N ASN A 263 22.30 -29.84 16.60
CA ASN A 263 22.86 -30.25 17.90
C ASN A 263 24.07 -29.40 18.37
N ARG A 264 24.23 -28.22 17.80
CA ARG A 264 25.22 -27.21 18.18
C ARG A 264 24.51 -25.93 18.63
N ILE A 265 25.22 -25.10 19.37
CA ILE A 265 24.82 -23.72 19.67
C ILE A 265 25.58 -22.79 18.74
N TYR A 266 24.88 -21.80 18.20
CA TYR A 266 25.43 -20.70 17.43
C TYR A 266 25.24 -19.40 18.23
N THR A 267 26.29 -18.59 18.36
CA THR A 267 26.26 -17.34 19.14
C THR A 267 27.35 -16.37 18.72
N PHE A 268 27.13 -15.06 18.89
CA PHE A 268 28.20 -14.05 18.79
C PHE A 268 29.05 -13.94 20.06
N LEU A 269 28.63 -14.57 21.16
CA LEU A 269 29.41 -14.63 22.40
C LEU A 269 30.69 -15.43 22.16
N ASP A 270 31.81 -14.89 22.61
CA ASP A 270 33.12 -15.52 22.45
C ASP A 270 33.25 -16.74 23.39
N LEU A 271 32.98 -17.91 22.83
CA LEU A 271 33.04 -19.19 23.54
C LEU A 271 34.46 -19.58 23.96
N THR A 272 35.50 -18.96 23.37
CA THR A 272 36.90 -19.26 23.70
C THR A 272 37.30 -18.68 25.07
N LYS A 273 36.61 -17.62 25.52
CA LYS A 273 36.84 -16.99 26.82
C LYS A 273 36.40 -17.90 27.95
N SER A 274 37.31 -18.17 28.90
CA SER A 274 37.02 -19.00 30.08
C SER A 274 35.91 -18.46 30.97
N SER A 275 35.65 -17.15 30.93
CA SER A 275 34.57 -16.50 31.68
C SER A 275 33.18 -16.66 31.05
N GLU A 276 33.07 -17.20 29.83
CA GLU A 276 31.80 -17.32 29.13
C GLU A 276 30.93 -18.41 29.75
N ALA A 277 29.72 -18.02 30.18
CA ALA A 277 28.79 -18.88 30.91
C ALA A 277 28.27 -20.04 30.04
N LEU A 278 28.14 -19.84 28.73
CA LEU A 278 27.71 -20.89 27.80
C LEU A 278 28.63 -22.11 27.78
N ARG A 279 29.89 -21.99 28.22
CA ARG A 279 30.84 -23.11 28.35
C ARG A 279 30.35 -24.24 29.25
N GLY A 280 29.42 -23.96 30.18
CA GLY A 280 28.87 -24.96 31.09
C GLY A 280 27.97 -26.01 30.44
N ILE A 281 27.51 -25.80 29.20
CA ILE A 281 26.56 -26.68 28.51
C ILE A 281 27.02 -27.12 27.11
N ILE A 282 28.27 -26.82 26.74
CA ILE A 282 28.86 -27.15 25.44
C ILE A 282 30.12 -28.00 25.61
N ASP A 283 30.51 -28.70 24.56
CA ASP A 283 31.82 -29.32 24.47
C ASP A 283 32.86 -28.30 23.99
N THR A 284 33.70 -27.85 24.91
CA THR A 284 34.74 -26.84 24.66
C THR A 284 35.80 -27.27 23.64
N THR A 285 35.95 -28.58 23.37
CA THR A 285 36.90 -29.07 22.36
C THR A 285 36.37 -28.89 20.93
N THR A 286 35.07 -28.64 20.78
CA THR A 286 34.39 -28.54 19.49
C THR A 286 34.09 -27.10 19.06
N ILE A 287 34.68 -26.11 19.76
CA ILE A 287 34.47 -24.68 19.46
C ILE A 287 35.12 -24.36 18.11
N ILE A 288 34.35 -23.73 17.22
CA ILE A 288 34.78 -23.27 15.91
C ILE A 288 34.29 -21.84 15.72
N ASP A 289 35.16 -20.95 15.24
CA ASP A 289 34.77 -19.64 14.72
C ASP A 289 34.36 -19.76 13.26
N ILE A 290 33.23 -19.16 12.91
CA ILE A 290 32.66 -19.15 11.56
C ILE A 290 32.63 -17.70 11.07
N ASP A 291 33.08 -17.49 9.85
CA ASP A 291 32.91 -16.23 9.14
C ASP A 291 31.42 -16.01 8.82
N SER A 292 30.90 -14.87 9.26
CA SER A 292 29.48 -14.53 9.16
C SER A 292 29.03 -14.51 7.69
N GLU A 293 29.77 -13.84 6.81
CA GLU A 293 29.44 -13.67 5.39
C GLU A 293 29.47 -15.00 4.65
N ALA A 294 30.56 -15.74 4.77
CA ALA A 294 30.67 -17.06 4.17
C ALA A 294 29.55 -18.02 4.63
N TYR A 295 29.06 -17.89 5.87
CA TYR A 295 27.99 -18.74 6.38
C TYR A 295 26.63 -18.42 5.77
N TYR A 296 26.19 -17.15 5.80
CA TYR A 296 24.86 -16.78 5.31
C TYR A 296 24.77 -16.77 3.78
N GLU A 297 25.89 -16.64 3.06
CA GLU A 297 25.92 -16.76 1.60
C GLU A 297 25.90 -18.22 1.12
N ALA A 298 26.32 -19.17 1.96
CA ALA A 298 26.44 -20.57 1.56
C ALA A 298 25.10 -21.24 1.20
N SER A 299 24.00 -20.86 1.86
CA SER A 299 22.64 -21.35 1.52
C SER A 299 21.55 -20.47 2.13
N GLU A 300 20.34 -20.52 1.55
CA GLU A 300 19.16 -19.84 2.09
C GLU A 300 18.78 -20.35 3.50
N ASP A 301 18.99 -21.64 3.79
CA ASP A 301 18.73 -22.18 5.13
C ASP A 301 19.73 -21.63 6.16
N ASN A 302 21.02 -21.53 5.80
CA ASN A 302 22.01 -20.86 6.65
C ASN A 302 21.66 -19.38 6.86
N LYS A 303 21.19 -18.69 5.81
CA LYS A 303 20.74 -17.30 5.90
C LYS A 303 19.57 -17.15 6.88
N ARG A 304 18.60 -18.06 6.87
CA ARG A 304 17.51 -18.10 7.86
C ARG A 304 18.04 -18.33 9.27
N VAL A 305 18.92 -19.31 9.46
CA VAL A 305 19.58 -19.58 10.76
C VAL A 305 20.29 -18.32 11.26
N PHE A 306 21.05 -17.65 10.40
CA PHE A 306 21.75 -16.41 10.73
C PHE A 306 20.79 -15.27 11.10
N LYS A 307 19.69 -15.10 10.35
CA LYS A 307 18.61 -14.14 10.67
C LYS A 307 18.00 -14.40 12.07
N HIS A 308 17.83 -15.66 12.47
CA HIS A 308 17.37 -16.00 13.82
C HIS A 308 18.41 -15.69 14.90
N LEU A 309 19.69 -15.87 14.61
CA LEU A 309 20.77 -15.44 15.50
C LEU A 309 20.72 -13.92 15.70
N LEU A 310 20.61 -13.14 14.61
CA LEU A 310 20.45 -11.68 14.67
C LEU A 310 19.21 -11.26 15.46
N ARG A 311 18.09 -11.98 15.34
CA ARG A 311 16.87 -11.72 16.13
C ARG A 311 17.14 -11.89 17.62
N ASN A 312 17.79 -12.97 18.04
CA ASN A 312 18.09 -13.23 19.45
C ASN A 312 19.11 -12.21 20.00
N THR A 313 20.08 -11.81 19.20
CA THR A 313 20.99 -10.68 19.50
C THR A 313 20.23 -9.36 19.64
N LEU A 314 19.27 -9.08 18.75
CA LEU A 314 18.41 -7.89 18.84
C LEU A 314 17.53 -7.89 20.11
N ILE A 315 17.07 -9.06 20.57
CA ILE A 315 16.35 -9.22 21.84
C ILE A 315 17.22 -8.76 23.01
N ALA A 316 18.47 -9.21 23.08
CA ALA A 316 19.39 -8.80 24.13
C ALA A 316 19.72 -7.31 24.05
N TYR A 317 20.01 -6.79 22.85
CA TYR A 317 20.21 -5.36 22.62
C TYR A 317 19.00 -4.51 23.10
N CYS A 318 17.79 -4.89 22.71
CA CYS A 318 16.56 -4.17 23.08
C CYS A 318 16.28 -4.19 24.58
N LYS A 319 16.66 -5.27 25.27
CA LYS A 319 16.50 -5.40 26.74
C LYS A 319 17.27 -4.32 27.49
N LEU A 320 18.47 -3.96 27.04
CA LEU A 320 19.26 -2.85 27.61
C LEU A 320 18.56 -1.49 27.43
N LYS A 321 17.75 -1.36 26.38
CA LYS A 321 16.94 -0.19 26.06
C LYS A 321 15.50 -0.29 26.62
N LEU A 322 15.25 -1.16 27.61
CA LEU A 322 13.92 -1.34 28.25
C LEU A 322 12.80 -1.66 27.25
N ILE A 323 13.12 -2.42 26.20
CA ILE A 323 12.19 -2.98 25.23
C ILE A 323 12.25 -4.51 25.37
N GLU A 324 11.09 -5.13 25.52
CA GLU A 324 10.96 -6.58 25.66
C GLU A 324 10.40 -7.23 24.39
N TRP A 325 10.83 -8.46 24.14
CA TRP A 325 10.25 -9.32 23.13
C TRP A 325 8.98 -9.99 23.65
N PHE A 326 7.87 -9.79 22.93
CA PHE A 326 6.60 -10.44 23.21
C PHE A 326 6.32 -11.51 22.15
N GLY A 327 6.85 -12.71 22.42
CA GLY A 327 6.82 -13.87 21.53
C GLY A 327 5.44 -14.23 20.95
N PRO A 328 4.32 -14.24 21.70
CA PRO A 328 3.01 -14.62 21.15
C PRO A 328 2.52 -13.77 19.97
N ARG A 329 3.01 -12.53 19.84
CA ARG A 329 2.72 -11.66 18.68
C ARG A 329 3.94 -11.33 17.85
N GLU A 330 5.12 -11.76 18.27
CA GLU A 330 6.39 -11.51 17.58
C GLU A 330 6.67 -10.02 17.40
N ILE A 331 6.54 -9.29 18.51
CA ILE A 331 6.76 -7.85 18.55
C ILE A 331 7.74 -7.48 19.66
N PHE A 332 8.48 -6.42 19.42
CA PHE A 332 9.26 -5.70 20.42
C PHE A 332 8.41 -4.57 20.97
N ARG A 333 8.20 -4.50 22.28
CA ARG A 333 7.41 -3.43 22.91
C ARG A 333 8.16 -2.81 24.09
N PHE A 334 7.90 -1.53 24.37
CA PHE A 334 8.45 -0.92 25.57
C PHE A 334 7.99 -1.67 26.82
N ALA A 335 8.95 -2.12 27.63
CA ALA A 335 8.69 -2.83 28.86
C ALA A 335 8.22 -1.86 29.95
N ASN A 336 7.15 -2.24 30.64
CA ASN A 336 6.64 -1.52 31.80
C ASN A 336 7.28 -2.07 33.10
N ASN A 337 7.22 -1.31 34.19
CA ASN A 337 7.80 -1.69 35.47
C ASN A 337 7.02 -2.85 36.11
N GLN A 338 7.68 -4.02 36.24
CA GLN A 338 7.55 -5.13 37.23
C GLN A 338 6.50 -5.08 38.35
N LYS A 339 6.56 -4.01 39.12
CA LYS A 339 5.89 -3.88 40.41
C LYS A 339 4.86 -2.77 40.38
N VAL A 340 5.17 -1.69 39.67
CA VAL A 340 4.35 -0.48 39.61
C VAL A 340 4.25 -0.02 38.16
N PRO A 341 3.37 -0.65 37.35
CA PRO A 341 3.14 -0.23 35.97
C PRO A 341 2.69 1.23 35.91
N ASN A 342 3.25 2.02 34.98
CA ASN A 342 2.91 3.43 34.85
C ASN A 342 3.10 3.96 33.42
N GLN A 343 2.64 5.18 33.19
CA GLN A 343 2.93 5.94 31.97
C GLN A 343 4.43 6.15 31.82
N LYS A 344 4.98 5.86 30.64
CA LYS A 344 6.40 6.04 30.32
C LYS A 344 6.57 7.05 29.19
N ARG A 345 7.51 7.98 29.39
CA ARG A 345 7.85 9.03 28.43
C ARG A 345 9.35 9.03 28.16
N VAL A 346 9.72 9.25 26.90
CA VAL A 346 11.11 9.26 26.43
C VAL A 346 11.36 10.56 25.68
N LYS A 347 12.47 11.24 26.02
CA LYS A 347 12.92 12.42 25.27
C LYS A 347 13.50 11.97 23.93
N TRP A 348 13.20 12.72 22.88
CA TRP A 348 13.76 12.45 21.55
C TRP A 348 13.92 13.74 20.76
N LYS A 349 14.79 13.71 19.75
CA LYS A 349 15.04 14.86 18.88
C LYS A 349 14.65 14.51 17.45
N GLY A 350 13.55 15.10 17.00
CA GLY A 350 13.16 15.13 15.59
C GLY A 350 13.73 16.38 14.92
N LYS A 351 12.85 17.26 14.39
CA LYS A 351 13.24 18.62 13.97
C LYS A 351 13.57 19.52 15.17
N LYS A 352 12.88 19.28 16.30
CA LYS A 352 13.08 19.94 17.59
C LYS A 352 13.08 18.86 18.68
N GLU A 353 13.60 19.19 19.85
CA GLU A 353 13.46 18.33 21.02
C GLU A 353 11.99 18.21 21.43
N ALA A 354 11.58 16.99 21.74
CA ALA A 354 10.23 16.67 22.14
C ALA A 354 10.24 15.48 23.11
N THR A 355 9.10 15.25 23.74
CA THR A 355 8.88 14.07 24.60
C THR A 355 7.82 13.20 23.95
N LYS A 356 8.14 11.91 23.74
CA LYS A 356 7.21 10.91 23.22
C LYS A 356 6.72 10.05 24.39
N THR A 357 5.41 9.93 24.54
CA THR A 357 4.84 8.89 25.41
C THR A 357 4.95 7.54 24.71
N VAL A 358 5.67 6.61 25.32
CA VAL A 358 5.88 5.26 24.78
C VAL A 358 5.01 4.21 25.49
N ILE A 359 4.52 4.51 26.69
CA ILE A 359 3.51 3.72 27.38
C ILE A 359 2.41 4.67 27.87
N PHE A 360 1.17 4.41 27.48
CA PHE A 360 -0.01 5.18 27.85
C PHE A 360 -0.88 4.39 28.83
N GLU A 361 -1.43 5.08 29.81
CA GLU A 361 -2.49 4.56 30.68
C GLU A 361 -3.85 4.72 30.02
N MET A 362 -4.60 3.63 29.88
CA MET A 362 -5.96 3.65 29.37
C MET A 362 -6.94 3.53 30.55
N ILE A 363 -7.64 4.62 30.87
CA ILE A 363 -8.50 4.71 32.05
C ILE A 363 -9.98 4.60 31.65
N ASN A 364 -10.76 3.88 32.46
CA ASN A 364 -12.22 3.87 32.34
C ASN A 364 -12.78 5.23 32.78
N LYS A 365 -13.41 5.98 31.88
CA LYS A 365 -13.96 7.31 32.20
C LYS A 365 -15.05 7.29 33.29
N LYS A 366 -15.78 6.19 33.47
CA LYS A 366 -16.84 6.07 34.47
C LYS A 366 -16.29 5.72 35.85
N GLU A 367 -15.45 4.69 35.91
CA GLU A 367 -14.98 4.09 37.17
C GLU A 367 -13.57 4.55 37.57
N GLN A 368 -12.90 5.34 36.73
CA GLN A 368 -11.56 5.93 36.97
C GLN A 368 -10.45 4.93 37.29
N HIS A 369 -10.63 3.64 36.97
CA HIS A 369 -9.59 2.62 37.08
C HIS A 369 -8.87 2.37 35.75
N ILE A 370 -7.65 1.84 35.81
CA ILE A 370 -6.84 1.51 34.63
C ILE A 370 -7.34 0.19 34.01
N ILE A 371 -7.74 0.25 32.73
CA ILE A 371 -8.21 -0.90 31.96
C ILE A 371 -7.03 -1.68 31.36
N CYS A 372 -6.06 -0.95 30.81
CA CYS A 372 -4.89 -1.51 30.15
C CYS A 372 -3.81 -0.43 29.96
N TYR A 373 -2.61 -0.85 29.57
CA TYR A 373 -1.57 0.05 29.08
C TYR A 373 -1.38 -0.15 27.59
N ARG A 374 -1.28 0.95 26.85
CA ARG A 374 -0.91 0.93 25.42
C ARG A 374 0.58 1.24 25.28
N ASN A 375 1.34 0.28 24.78
CA ASN A 375 2.79 0.33 24.64
C ASN A 375 3.14 0.49 23.16
N LEU A 376 4.01 1.45 22.86
CA LEU A 376 4.61 1.57 21.54
C LEU A 376 5.47 0.32 21.28
N ALA A 377 5.37 -0.22 20.07
CA ALA A 377 6.00 -1.46 19.69
C ALA A 377 6.50 -1.40 18.25
N PHE A 378 7.24 -2.42 17.83
CA PHE A 378 7.57 -2.64 16.43
C PHE A 378 7.72 -4.14 16.13
N ARG A 379 7.50 -4.49 14.86
CA ARG A 379 7.94 -5.76 14.28
C ARG A 379 9.29 -5.54 13.62
N SER A 380 10.12 -6.58 13.65
CA SER A 380 11.43 -6.58 12.99
C SER A 380 11.47 -7.59 11.87
N SER A 381 12.19 -7.29 10.79
CA SER A 381 12.77 -8.28 9.89
C SER A 381 14.20 -7.88 9.51
N PHE A 382 14.98 -8.79 8.94
CA PHE A 382 16.34 -8.51 8.49
C PHE A 382 16.42 -8.68 6.98
N LEU A 383 16.97 -7.66 6.31
CA LEU A 383 17.22 -7.66 4.88
C LEU A 383 18.72 -7.56 4.64
N ASP A 384 19.16 -8.33 3.66
CA ASP A 384 20.51 -8.32 3.12
C ASP A 384 20.39 -7.76 1.70
N LEU A 385 20.93 -6.56 1.49
CA LEU A 385 20.79 -5.81 0.24
C LEU A 385 22.18 -5.39 -0.25
N GLY A 386 22.64 -6.00 -1.34
CA GLY A 386 24.00 -5.79 -1.82
C GLY A 386 25.00 -6.42 -0.86
N ASN A 387 25.77 -5.58 -0.16
CA ASN A 387 26.77 -5.98 0.85
C ASN A 387 26.46 -5.35 2.23
N GLU A 388 25.22 -4.90 2.44
CA GLU A 388 24.80 -4.26 3.68
C GLU A 388 23.56 -4.93 4.27
N TRP A 389 23.58 -5.08 5.59
CA TRP A 389 22.44 -5.60 6.34
C TRP A 389 21.60 -4.47 6.91
N PHE A 390 20.30 -4.66 6.86
CA PHE A 390 19.30 -3.73 7.36
C PHE A 390 18.33 -4.42 8.31
N LEU A 391 18.08 -3.77 9.45
CA LEU A 391 16.94 -4.04 10.30
C LEU A 391 15.73 -3.27 9.78
N VAL A 392 14.71 -4.00 9.36
CA VAL A 392 13.39 -3.44 9.04
C VAL A 392 12.65 -3.19 10.35
N ILE A 393 12.19 -1.96 10.58
CA ILE A 393 11.39 -1.61 11.76
C ILE A 393 10.01 -1.21 11.29
N ASN A 394 9.02 -2.03 11.62
CA ASN A 394 7.61 -1.75 11.34
C ASN A 394 6.90 -1.34 12.63
N PRO A 395 6.70 -0.03 12.89
CA PRO A 395 6.07 0.43 14.11
C PRO A 395 4.66 -0.12 14.27
N THR A 396 4.30 -0.45 15.50
CA THR A 396 2.98 -0.95 15.86
C THR A 396 2.69 -0.65 17.33
N TRP A 397 1.62 -1.24 17.86
CA TRP A 397 1.23 -1.07 19.26
C TRP A 397 1.09 -2.44 19.93
N SER A 398 1.12 -2.45 21.26
CA SER A 398 0.77 -3.60 22.10
C SER A 398 0.02 -3.13 23.32
N PHE A 399 -1.07 -3.78 23.68
CA PHE A 399 -1.85 -3.49 24.87
C PHE A 399 -1.61 -4.56 25.93
N THR A 400 -1.19 -4.11 27.11
CA THR A 400 -1.01 -4.97 28.27
C THR A 400 -2.15 -4.78 29.26
N ASN A 401 -2.46 -5.83 30.01
CA ASN A 401 -3.45 -5.82 31.09
C ASN A 401 -3.11 -4.74 32.15
N PRO A 402 -3.99 -4.48 33.14
CA PRO A 402 -3.68 -3.52 34.21
C PRO A 402 -2.40 -3.83 35.00
N GLY A 403 -1.94 -5.08 34.95
CA GLY A 403 -0.65 -5.48 35.51
C GLY A 403 0.56 -5.09 34.65
N GLY A 404 0.39 -4.62 33.42
CA GLY A 404 1.47 -4.09 32.59
C GLY A 404 2.29 -5.11 31.78
N TYR A 405 2.02 -6.43 31.88
CA TYR A 405 2.82 -7.46 31.18
C TYR A 405 2.02 -8.42 30.30
N LYS A 406 0.87 -8.92 30.77
CA LYS A 406 0.11 -9.88 29.97
C LYS A 406 -0.66 -9.13 28.90
N GLU A 407 -0.95 -9.77 27.78
CA GLU A 407 -1.79 -9.20 26.74
C GLU A 407 -3.17 -8.77 27.30
N SER A 408 -3.68 -7.64 26.81
CA SER A 408 -5.02 -7.17 27.14
C SER A 408 -6.08 -8.00 26.42
N ARG A 409 -7.18 -8.34 27.09
CA ARG A 409 -8.34 -9.00 26.46
C ARG A 409 -9.01 -8.18 25.35
N PHE A 410 -8.75 -6.86 25.32
CA PHE A 410 -9.33 -5.92 24.34
C PHE A 410 -8.33 -5.49 23.25
N GLU A 411 -7.18 -6.16 23.16
CA GLU A 411 -6.10 -5.88 22.21
C GLU A 411 -6.59 -5.74 20.77
N ALA A 412 -7.40 -6.71 20.29
CA ALA A 412 -7.87 -6.75 18.91
C ALA A 412 -8.73 -5.52 18.56
N ASP A 413 -9.66 -5.16 19.43
CA ASP A 413 -10.57 -4.02 19.22
C ASP A 413 -9.78 -2.71 19.20
N TYR A 414 -8.90 -2.49 20.17
CA TYR A 414 -8.11 -1.26 20.24
C TYR A 414 -7.09 -1.12 19.10
N MET A 415 -6.48 -2.23 18.67
CA MET A 415 -5.57 -2.25 17.53
C MET A 415 -6.29 -1.84 16.25
N SER A 416 -7.48 -2.40 16.01
CA SER A 416 -8.27 -2.08 14.81
C SER A 416 -8.67 -0.61 14.77
N GLY A 417 -8.98 -0.01 15.92
CA GLY A 417 -9.27 1.42 16.03
C GLY A 417 -8.06 2.29 15.70
N LEU A 418 -6.87 1.94 16.19
CA LEU A 418 -5.65 2.69 15.93
C LEU A 418 -5.23 2.66 14.47
N LYS A 419 -5.22 1.48 13.84
CA LYS A 419 -4.84 1.33 12.43
C LYS A 419 -5.73 2.16 11.50
N ARG A 420 -7.01 2.38 11.84
CA ARG A 420 -7.93 3.23 11.08
C ARG A 420 -7.63 4.73 11.19
N MET A 421 -6.95 5.14 12.26
CA MET A 421 -6.64 6.55 12.53
C MET A 421 -5.21 6.93 12.14
N GLU A 422 -4.31 5.95 12.04
CA GLU A 422 -2.92 6.18 11.64
C GLU A 422 -2.81 6.51 10.16
N ASN A 423 -1.99 7.51 9.85
CA ASN A 423 -1.61 7.88 8.48
C ASN A 423 -0.10 7.69 8.28
N ASN A 424 0.37 7.76 7.03
CA ASN A 424 1.78 7.59 6.68
C ASN A 424 2.71 8.51 7.50
N GLY A 425 2.31 9.77 7.70
CA GLY A 425 3.06 10.74 8.51
C GLY A 425 3.22 10.30 9.97
N ALA A 426 2.21 9.67 10.58
CA ALA A 426 2.33 9.12 11.93
C ALA A 426 3.31 7.95 11.98
N VAL A 427 3.20 7.02 11.02
CA VAL A 427 4.08 5.83 10.89
C VAL A 427 5.53 6.25 10.71
N CYS A 428 5.80 7.18 9.79
CA CYS A 428 7.13 7.74 9.56
C CYS A 428 7.71 8.39 10.82
N ASN A 429 6.89 9.12 11.59
CA ASN A 429 7.35 9.70 12.86
C ASN A 429 7.66 8.65 13.94
N TYR A 430 6.96 7.51 13.96
CA TYR A 430 7.32 6.41 14.87
C TYR A 430 8.63 5.74 14.46
N PHE A 431 8.85 5.52 13.16
CA PHE A 431 10.11 4.99 12.65
C PHE A 431 11.29 5.93 12.98
N ARG A 432 11.15 7.24 12.73
CA ARG A 432 12.15 8.25 13.12
C ARG A 432 12.45 8.25 14.61
N PHE A 433 11.42 8.06 15.44
CA PHE A 433 11.59 7.93 16.89
C PHE A 433 12.43 6.70 17.23
N PHE A 434 12.13 5.52 16.67
CA PHE A 434 12.92 4.30 16.93
C PHE A 434 14.35 4.42 16.42
N SER A 435 14.55 4.97 15.23
CA SER A 435 15.88 5.27 14.68
C SER A 435 16.70 6.10 15.66
N TYR A 436 16.17 7.25 16.09
CA TYR A 436 16.84 8.09 17.10
C TYR A 436 17.06 7.34 18.42
N TYR A 437 16.07 6.59 18.90
CA TYR A 437 16.15 5.91 20.19
C TYR A 437 17.27 4.86 20.26
N PHE A 438 17.48 4.14 19.15
CA PHE A 438 18.54 3.15 19.06
C PHE A 438 19.91 3.78 18.86
N THR A 439 20.01 4.82 18.04
CA THR A 439 21.30 5.41 17.64
C THR A 439 21.77 6.53 18.57
N TYR A 440 20.90 7.01 19.46
CA TYR A 440 21.27 7.99 20.48
C TYR A 440 22.22 7.36 21.51
N VAL A 441 23.35 8.05 21.69
CA VAL A 441 24.41 7.72 22.65
C VAL A 441 24.65 8.96 23.51
N ASP A 442 24.60 8.77 24.82
CA ASP A 442 25.05 9.74 25.82
C ASP A 442 26.27 9.20 26.59
N LEU A 443 26.79 9.99 27.54
CA LEU A 443 27.95 9.61 28.37
C LEU A 443 27.74 8.36 29.23
N PHE A 444 26.50 7.91 29.41
CA PHE A 444 26.13 6.75 30.23
C PHE A 444 25.68 5.55 29.39
N THR A 445 25.66 5.69 28.07
CA THR A 445 25.21 4.65 27.16
C THR A 445 26.32 3.62 26.99
N THR A 446 26.12 2.42 27.53
CA THR A 446 27.01 1.28 27.28
C THR A 446 26.82 0.79 25.84
N GLU A 447 27.92 0.73 25.08
CA GLU A 447 27.90 0.16 23.73
C GLU A 447 27.69 -1.35 23.80
N TYR A 448 26.78 -1.86 22.97
CA TYR A 448 26.51 -3.29 22.87
C TYR A 448 27.42 -3.90 21.79
N PRO A 449 28.22 -4.93 22.11
CA PRO A 449 29.34 -5.35 21.26
C PRO A 449 28.94 -6.17 20.03
N TYR A 450 27.75 -6.80 20.03
CA TYR A 450 27.38 -7.80 19.01
C TYR A 450 26.38 -7.29 17.97
N LEU A 451 25.85 -6.08 18.14
CA LEU A 451 24.94 -5.46 17.19
C LEU A 451 24.97 -3.94 17.35
N LYS A 452 25.25 -3.25 16.25
CA LYS A 452 25.25 -1.79 16.18
C LYS A 452 24.28 -1.33 15.10
N LEU A 453 23.37 -0.45 15.47
CA LEU A 453 22.42 0.18 14.56
C LEU A 453 22.96 1.56 14.19
N HIS A 454 22.90 1.90 12.91
CA HIS A 454 23.37 3.18 12.38
C HIS A 454 22.22 4.17 12.22
N ALA A 455 22.57 5.46 12.23
CA ALA A 455 21.61 6.53 11.97
C ALA A 455 20.91 6.33 10.62
N VAL A 456 19.62 6.65 10.55
CA VAL A 456 18.90 6.56 9.28
C VAL A 456 19.46 7.55 8.27
N GLU A 457 19.72 7.07 7.07
CA GLU A 457 20.09 7.87 5.91
C GLU A 457 18.86 8.01 4.99
N PRO A 458 18.35 9.23 4.76
CA PRO A 458 17.24 9.43 3.85
C PRO A 458 17.64 9.02 2.43
N LEU A 459 16.80 8.22 1.78
CA LEU A 459 16.92 7.98 0.34
C LEU A 459 16.21 9.09 -0.41
N THR A 460 16.71 9.42 -1.60
CA THR A 460 16.06 10.41 -2.46
C THR A 460 15.25 9.71 -3.52
N ILE A 461 13.97 10.07 -3.64
CA ILE A 461 13.15 9.69 -4.80
C ILE A 461 12.92 10.89 -5.70
N SER A 462 12.82 10.60 -7.00
CA SER A 462 12.44 11.55 -8.04
C SER A 462 11.54 10.82 -9.04
N PRO A 463 10.33 11.31 -9.33
CA PRO A 463 9.70 12.52 -8.76
C PRO A 463 9.19 12.33 -7.32
N ARG A 464 8.99 13.42 -6.58
CA ARG A 464 8.26 13.43 -5.30
C ARG A 464 6.90 12.72 -5.40
N LEU A 465 6.53 11.96 -4.37
CA LEU A 465 5.23 11.28 -4.32
C LEU A 465 4.15 12.22 -3.77
N GLU A 466 3.08 12.44 -4.54
CA GLU A 466 1.93 13.22 -4.06
C GLU A 466 1.00 12.37 -3.18
N GLU A 467 1.28 12.29 -1.87
CA GLU A 467 0.47 11.54 -0.89
C GLU A 467 -1.04 11.84 -0.95
N GLY A 468 -1.43 13.07 -1.31
CA GLY A 468 -2.83 13.48 -1.42
C GLY A 468 -3.66 12.63 -2.40
N THR A 469 -3.03 12.12 -3.45
CA THR A 469 -3.67 11.28 -4.48
C THR A 469 -3.82 9.82 -4.06
N TRP A 470 -3.07 9.37 -3.05
CA TRP A 470 -3.03 7.99 -2.56
C TRP A 470 -3.86 7.75 -1.30
N ASN A 471 -4.35 8.81 -0.66
CA ASN A 471 -5.26 8.66 0.48
C ASN A 471 -6.61 8.12 -0.02
N PRO A 472 -7.06 6.94 0.42
CA PRO A 472 -8.38 6.47 0.05
C PRO A 472 -9.43 7.49 0.50
N PRO A 473 -10.48 7.75 -0.30
CA PRO A 473 -11.56 8.61 0.12
C PRO A 473 -12.09 8.08 1.46
N LYS A 474 -12.22 8.95 2.46
CA LYS A 474 -12.79 8.60 3.77
C LYS A 474 -14.26 8.22 3.57
N LEU A 475 -14.51 6.97 3.16
CA LEU A 475 -15.85 6.43 2.98
C LEU A 475 -16.53 6.41 4.35
N ALA A 476 -17.74 6.95 4.40
CA ALA A 476 -18.60 6.80 5.56
C ALA A 476 -18.84 5.31 5.83
N THR A 477 -18.76 4.96 7.10
CA THR A 477 -18.75 3.62 7.69
C THR A 477 -19.76 2.64 7.09
N LYS A 478 -19.27 1.50 6.57
CA LYS A 478 -19.98 0.21 6.64
C LYS A 478 -19.15 -0.78 7.47
N LYS A 479 -19.80 -1.46 8.42
CA LYS A 479 -19.26 -2.67 9.06
C LYS A 479 -19.22 -3.77 8.00
N GLY A 480 -18.08 -3.93 7.33
CA GLY A 480 -17.82 -5.04 6.41
C GLY A 480 -16.38 -5.50 6.60
N LYS A 481 -16.18 -6.82 6.64
CA LYS A 481 -14.86 -7.44 6.49
C LYS A 481 -14.32 -7.05 5.12
N THR A 482 -13.40 -6.10 5.07
CA THR A 482 -12.58 -5.90 3.87
C THR A 482 -11.45 -6.93 3.96
N MET A 483 -11.43 -7.86 3.02
CA MET A 483 -10.25 -8.68 2.75
C MET A 483 -9.15 -7.72 2.29
N GLU A 484 -8.13 -7.55 3.13
CA GLU A 484 -6.86 -6.99 2.68
C GLU A 484 -6.23 -8.00 1.73
N VAL A 485 -5.76 -7.53 0.58
CA VAL A 485 -4.79 -8.27 -0.23
C VAL A 485 -3.54 -8.36 0.64
N GLU A 486 -3.31 -9.53 1.23
CA GLU A 486 -2.08 -9.83 1.96
C GLU A 486 -0.91 -9.68 0.98
N LEU A 487 -0.13 -8.60 1.13
CA LEU A 487 1.29 -8.69 0.91
C LEU A 487 1.75 -9.93 1.68
N GLN A 488 2.36 -10.91 1.00
CA GLN A 488 2.87 -12.13 1.64
C GLN A 488 3.61 -11.72 2.92
N ILE A 489 3.06 -12.15 4.06
CA ILE A 489 3.64 -11.87 5.36
C ILE A 489 5.02 -12.51 5.35
N ASP A 490 6.07 -11.69 5.45
CA ASP A 490 7.43 -12.16 5.70
C ASP A 490 7.46 -12.85 7.07
N ASN A 491 7.30 -14.17 7.04
CA ASN A 491 7.28 -15.06 8.20
C ASN A 491 8.65 -15.71 8.43
N GLU A 492 9.71 -15.26 7.75
CA GLU A 492 11.02 -15.93 7.84
C GLU A 492 11.62 -15.85 9.24
N LEU A 493 11.30 -14.81 10.02
CA LEU A 493 11.75 -14.71 11.41
C LEU A 493 10.83 -15.39 12.42
N SER A 494 9.64 -15.84 12.02
CA SER A 494 8.64 -16.44 12.90
C SER A 494 8.59 -17.97 12.77
N ASP A 495 9.01 -18.48 11.61
CA ASP A 495 9.13 -19.90 11.37
C ASP A 495 10.29 -20.50 12.18
N ASN A 496 9.97 -21.26 13.23
CA ASN A 496 10.96 -22.01 14.01
C ASN A 496 10.98 -23.50 13.64
N THR A 497 10.36 -23.92 12.53
CA THR A 497 10.35 -25.33 12.09
C THR A 497 11.76 -25.89 11.87
N LEU A 498 12.71 -25.03 11.51
CA LEU A 498 14.14 -25.37 11.41
C LEU A 498 14.79 -25.78 12.75
N PHE A 499 14.15 -25.51 13.88
CA PHE A 499 14.68 -25.74 15.23
C PHE A 499 13.82 -26.69 16.09
N GLU A 500 12.69 -27.16 15.56
CA GLU A 500 11.86 -28.20 16.19
C GLU A 500 12.43 -29.59 15.93
#